data_AF-A0A553UZN4-F1
#
_entry.id   AF-A0A553UZN4-F1
#
_cell.length_a   1.000
_cell.length_b   1.000
_cell.length_c   1.000
_cell.angle_alpha   90.00
_cell.angle_beta   90.00
_cell.angle_gamma   90.00
#
_symmetry.space_group_name_H-M   'P 1'
#
loop_
_entity.id
_entity.type
_entity.pdbx_description
1 polymer ?
#
loop_
_entity_poly.entity_id
_entity_poly.type
_entity_poly.pdbx_seq_one_letter_code
_entity_poly.pdbx_strand_id
1 'polypeptide(L)'
;MDDLLKGRLGGADGYTIRCAIDGDKIVGRAGGKLSGKDIELEITERGVAGTVGDESVLIELQDGELRGNVGKESLTLRGVDRVSGYLGAPIVGWNISAQQTGEKLEGRLGSTVLGREFSFDLGSAPGWVGTLVAVVAFYALEPRASLSH
;
A
#
# COMPACT_ATOMS: atom_id res chain seq x y z
N MET A 1 -16.11 -15.12 -4.09
CA MET A 1 -15.25 -15.63 -3.01
C MET A 1 -14.34 -14.47 -2.72
N ASP A 2 -14.66 -13.73 -1.67
CA ASP A 2 -13.97 -12.49 -1.33
C ASP A 2 -12.64 -12.85 -0.68
N ASP A 3 -11.53 -12.40 -1.27
CA ASP A 3 -10.21 -12.56 -0.67
C ASP A 3 -10.02 -11.47 0.39
N LEU A 4 -9.74 -11.88 1.62
CA LEU A 4 -9.56 -10.96 2.73
C LEU A 4 -8.08 -10.71 2.95
N LEU A 5 -7.63 -9.52 2.59
CA LEU A 5 -6.32 -9.02 2.97
C LEU A 5 -6.38 -8.39 4.36
N LYS A 6 -5.56 -8.90 5.28
CA LYS A 6 -5.53 -8.38 6.66
C LYS A 6 -4.12 -8.33 7.21
N GLY A 7 -3.83 -7.35 8.05
CA GLY A 7 -2.67 -7.41 8.91
C GLY A 7 -2.32 -6.07 9.51
N ARG A 8 -1.03 -5.78 9.64
CA ARG A 8 -0.56 -4.66 10.45
C ARG A 8 0.58 -3.90 9.80
N LEU A 9 0.58 -2.58 10.01
CA LEU A 9 1.65 -1.66 9.64
C LEU A 9 2.21 -0.98 10.90
N GLY A 10 3.51 -1.12 11.17
CA GLY A 10 4.22 -0.43 12.25
C GLY A 10 4.47 -1.24 13.52
N GLY A 11 4.53 -2.57 13.45
CA GLY A 11 4.86 -3.41 14.63
C GLY A 11 3.80 -3.38 15.73
N ALA A 12 4.18 -3.54 17.00
CA ALA A 12 3.24 -3.69 18.13
C ALA A 12 2.27 -2.51 18.30
N ASP A 13 2.76 -1.27 18.17
CA ASP A 13 1.99 -0.02 18.22
C ASP A 13 1.44 0.41 16.84
N GLY A 14 1.47 -0.52 15.88
CA GLY A 14 1.07 -0.30 14.50
C GLY A 14 -0.44 -0.29 14.27
N TYR A 15 -0.82 0.16 13.08
CA TYR A 15 -2.19 0.23 12.60
C TYR A 15 -2.66 -1.11 12.02
N THR A 16 -3.90 -1.48 12.33
CA THR A 16 -4.54 -2.63 11.69
C THR A 16 -5.08 -2.24 10.33
N ILE A 17 -4.87 -3.10 9.34
CA ILE A 17 -5.36 -2.90 7.97
C ILE A 17 -6.21 -4.12 7.61
N ARG A 18 -7.40 -3.86 7.06
CA ARG A 18 -8.31 -4.89 6.56
C ARG A 18 -8.93 -4.42 5.26
N CYS A 19 -8.73 -5.18 4.20
CA CYS A 19 -9.34 -4.96 2.91
C CYS A 19 -9.98 -6.27 2.42
N ALA A 20 -11.12 -6.17 1.78
CA ALA A 20 -11.71 -7.21 0.97
C ALA A 20 -11.37 -6.93 -0.49
N ILE A 21 -11.10 -8.00 -1.23
CA ILE A 21 -10.86 -7.97 -2.66
C ILE A 21 -12.00 -8.75 -3.31
N ASP A 22 -12.76 -8.05 -4.15
CA ASP A 22 -13.86 -8.60 -4.94
C ASP A 22 -13.58 -8.34 -6.42
N GLY A 23 -13.03 -9.36 -7.09
CA GLY A 23 -12.56 -9.26 -8.47
C GLY A 23 -11.51 -8.16 -8.61
N ASP A 24 -11.88 -7.10 -9.31
CA ASP A 24 -11.01 -5.96 -9.59
C ASP A 24 -11.11 -4.84 -8.52
N LYS A 25 -11.98 -4.98 -7.52
CA LYS A 25 -12.16 -3.96 -6.48
C LYS A 25 -11.49 -4.34 -5.17
N ILE A 26 -10.82 -3.37 -4.56
CA ILE A 26 -10.19 -3.47 -3.24
C ILE A 26 -10.85 -2.44 -2.34
N VAL A 27 -11.63 -2.91 -1.37
CA VAL A 27 -12.35 -2.03 -0.44
C VAL A 27 -11.97 -2.39 0.98
N GLY A 28 -11.64 -1.40 1.81
CA GLY A 28 -11.16 -1.68 3.14
C GLY A 28 -10.98 -0.46 4.02
N ARG A 29 -10.30 -0.69 5.14
CA ARG A 29 -9.99 0.33 6.12
C ARG A 29 -8.61 0.11 6.72
N ALA A 30 -7.85 1.19 6.80
CA ALA A 30 -6.57 1.24 7.48
C ALA A 30 -6.69 2.09 8.76
N GLY A 31 -6.23 1.57 9.89
CA GLY A 31 -6.21 2.27 11.18
C GLY A 31 -7.24 1.77 12.21
N GLY A 32 -7.23 2.41 13.38
CA GLY A 32 -8.11 2.07 14.51
C GLY A 32 -9.52 2.67 14.37
N LYS A 33 -10.43 2.30 15.28
CA LYS A 33 -11.86 2.71 15.25
C LYS A 33 -12.11 4.22 15.19
N LEU A 34 -11.20 5.05 15.71
CA LEU A 34 -11.38 6.51 15.85
C LEU A 34 -10.66 7.35 14.78
N SER A 35 -9.66 6.79 14.09
CA SER A 35 -8.84 7.53 13.11
C SER A 35 -8.51 6.69 11.87
N GLY A 36 -9.34 5.69 11.59
CA GLY A 36 -9.16 4.83 10.42
C GLY A 36 -9.60 5.54 9.14
N LYS A 37 -8.80 5.36 8.08
CA LYS A 37 -9.04 5.85 6.72
C LYS A 37 -9.59 4.73 5.85
N ASP A 38 -10.65 5.02 5.12
CA ASP A 38 -11.26 4.08 4.19
C ASP A 38 -10.42 4.00 2.91
N ILE A 39 -10.32 2.81 2.33
CA ILE A 39 -9.56 2.52 1.12
C ILE A 39 -10.57 2.00 0.10
N GLU A 40 -10.63 2.62 -1.07
CA GLU A 40 -11.43 2.14 -2.19
C GLU A 40 -10.59 2.26 -3.45
N LEU A 41 -10.14 1.12 -3.99
CA LEU A 41 -9.30 1.04 -5.18
C LEU A 41 -9.95 0.08 -6.19
N GLU A 42 -9.70 0.34 -7.46
CA GLU A 42 -10.14 -0.48 -8.59
C GLU A 42 -8.92 -0.76 -9.48
N ILE A 43 -8.66 -2.04 -9.70
CA ILE A 43 -7.67 -2.54 -10.64
C ILE A 43 -8.31 -2.43 -12.03
N THR A 44 -7.58 -1.83 -12.95
CA THR A 44 -8.00 -1.65 -14.34
C THR A 44 -6.95 -2.27 -15.26
N GLU A 45 -7.28 -2.42 -16.53
CA GLU A 45 -6.31 -2.87 -17.54
C GLU A 45 -5.07 -1.97 -17.63
N ARG A 46 -5.18 -0.71 -17.20
CA ARG A 46 -4.10 0.28 -17.24
C ARG A 46 -3.32 0.38 -15.93
N GLY A 47 -3.78 -0.20 -14.84
CA GLY A 47 -3.16 -0.04 -13.52
C GLY A 47 -4.19 -0.05 -12.39
N VAL A 48 -4.13 0.91 -11.47
CA VAL A 48 -5.03 1.02 -10.31
C VAL A 48 -5.47 2.46 -10.11
N ALA A 49 -6.77 2.69 -9.92
CA ALA A 49 -7.33 3.99 -9.61
C ALA A 49 -8.27 3.93 -8.39
N GLY A 50 -8.44 5.01 -7.67
CA GLY A 50 -9.36 5.07 -6.52
C GLY A 50 -9.02 6.15 -5.52
N THR A 51 -9.27 5.89 -4.25
CA THR A 51 -9.07 6.83 -3.14
C THR A 51 -8.60 6.16 -1.86
N VAL A 52 -7.96 6.95 -1.01
CA VAL A 52 -7.70 6.61 0.39
C VAL A 52 -8.00 7.80 1.29
N GLY A 53 -8.97 7.63 2.20
CA GLY A 53 -9.52 8.75 2.94
C GLY A 53 -10.06 9.81 1.98
N ASP A 54 -9.43 10.97 1.98
CA ASP A 54 -9.81 12.14 1.17
C ASP A 54 -8.88 12.36 -0.04
N GLU A 55 -7.92 11.45 -0.24
CA GLU A 55 -6.85 11.58 -1.23
C GLU A 55 -7.07 10.63 -2.40
N SER A 56 -6.73 11.06 -3.62
CA SER A 56 -6.85 10.23 -4.83
C SER A 56 -5.66 9.29 -5.00
N VAL A 57 -5.92 8.14 -5.62
CA VAL A 57 -4.89 7.16 -6.01
C VAL A 57 -5.01 6.93 -7.50
N LEU A 58 -3.92 7.13 -8.24
CA LEU A 58 -3.86 6.86 -9.67
C LEU A 58 -2.49 6.31 -10.00
N ILE A 59 -2.43 5.03 -10.36
CA ILE A 59 -1.23 4.28 -10.67
C ILE A 59 -1.43 3.59 -12.01
N GLU A 60 -0.47 3.69 -12.91
CA GLU A 60 -0.52 3.09 -14.23
C GLU A 60 0.62 2.10 -14.43
N LEU A 61 0.36 1.03 -15.17
CA LEU A 61 1.38 0.07 -15.59
C LEU A 61 2.15 0.64 -16.77
N GLN A 62 3.42 0.96 -16.56
CA GLN A 62 4.34 1.52 -17.54
C GLN A 62 5.64 0.72 -17.53
N ASP A 63 6.04 0.15 -18.66
CA ASP A 63 7.30 -0.61 -18.82
C ASP A 63 7.49 -1.75 -17.80
N GLY A 64 6.38 -2.38 -17.36
CA GLY A 64 6.41 -3.45 -16.35
C GLY A 64 6.54 -2.96 -14.90
N GLU A 65 6.37 -1.66 -14.68
CA GLU A 65 6.31 -1.02 -13.36
C GLU A 65 4.97 -0.34 -13.14
N LEU A 66 4.48 -0.33 -11.91
CA LEU A 66 3.33 0.46 -11.52
C LEU A 66 3.82 1.85 -11.09
N ARG A 67 3.42 2.90 -11.81
CA ARG A 67 3.87 4.28 -11.61
C ARG A 67 2.70 5.25 -11.58
N GLY A 68 2.73 6.19 -10.64
CA GLY A 68 1.71 7.24 -10.57
C GLY A 68 1.77 7.98 -9.26
N ASN A 69 0.61 8.29 -8.67
CA ASN A 69 0.50 9.11 -7.47
C ASN A 69 -0.47 8.51 -6.44
N VAL A 70 -0.12 8.72 -5.17
CA VAL A 70 -0.99 8.54 -4.01
C VAL A 70 -1.08 9.91 -3.34
N GLY A 71 -2.24 10.56 -3.47
CA GLY A 71 -2.42 11.98 -3.20
C GLY A 71 -1.40 12.81 -3.99
N LYS A 72 -0.52 13.50 -3.27
CA LYS A 72 0.52 14.37 -3.83
C LYS A 72 1.86 13.67 -4.08
N GLU A 73 2.04 12.46 -3.56
CA GLU A 73 3.32 11.76 -3.61
C GLU A 73 3.37 10.83 -4.83
N SER A 74 4.52 10.80 -5.51
CA SER A 74 4.75 9.85 -6.60
C SER A 74 5.02 8.45 -6.05
N LEU A 75 4.39 7.42 -6.60
CA LEU A 75 4.64 6.03 -6.28
C LEU A 75 5.23 5.31 -7.48
N THR A 76 6.26 4.50 -7.25
CA THR A 76 6.73 3.48 -8.20
C THR A 76 6.81 2.14 -7.48
N LEU A 77 6.25 1.08 -8.06
CA LEU A 77 6.36 -0.31 -7.60
C LEU A 77 6.78 -1.21 -8.76
N ARG A 78 7.63 -2.19 -8.48
CA ARG A 78 8.10 -3.19 -9.43
C ARG A 78 8.10 -4.57 -8.77
N GLY A 79 7.70 -5.58 -9.53
CA GLY A 79 7.70 -6.99 -9.12
C GLY A 79 6.33 -7.47 -8.66
N VAL A 80 6.20 -8.80 -8.51
CA VAL A 80 4.95 -9.48 -8.17
C VAL A 80 5.03 -10.04 -6.75
N ASP A 81 5.86 -11.07 -6.53
CA ASP A 81 6.03 -11.69 -5.21
C ASP A 81 7.10 -10.98 -4.37
N ARG A 82 8.18 -10.53 -5.02
CA ARG A 82 9.16 -9.62 -4.44
C ARG A 82 8.90 -8.25 -5.02
N VAL A 83 8.37 -7.36 -4.20
CA VAL A 83 7.99 -6.02 -4.61
C VAL A 83 9.00 -5.03 -4.07
N SER A 84 9.49 -4.15 -4.93
CA SER A 84 10.37 -3.04 -4.56
C SER A 84 9.84 -1.74 -5.14
N GLY A 85 10.12 -0.62 -4.51
CA GLY A 85 9.60 0.64 -4.99
C GLY A 85 10.01 1.85 -4.18
N TYR A 86 9.34 2.96 -4.47
CA TYR A 86 9.57 4.24 -3.81
C TYR A 86 8.27 5.03 -3.74
N LEU A 87 7.97 5.58 -2.56
CA LEU A 87 6.86 6.52 -2.34
C LEU A 87 7.44 7.89 -1.99
N GLY A 88 7.11 8.90 -2.79
CA GLY A 88 7.40 10.31 -2.56
C GLY A 88 8.54 10.89 -3.39
N ALA A 89 8.96 12.10 -3.04
CA ALA A 89 10.00 12.83 -3.78
C ALA A 89 11.40 12.22 -3.59
N PRO A 90 12.31 12.28 -4.60
CA PRO A 90 13.60 11.56 -4.61
C PRO A 90 14.53 11.75 -3.41
N ILE A 91 14.35 12.83 -2.66
CA ILE A 91 15.25 13.22 -1.55
C ILE A 91 14.63 12.89 -0.17
N VAL A 92 13.29 12.89 -0.06
CA VAL A 92 12.56 12.77 1.22
C VAL A 92 11.54 11.62 1.23
N GLY A 93 11.52 10.80 0.20
CA GLY A 93 10.59 9.67 0.07
C GLY A 93 11.05 8.39 0.77
N TRP A 94 10.22 7.36 0.62
CA TRP A 94 10.21 6.12 1.37
C TRP A 94 10.53 4.96 0.43
N ASN A 95 11.63 4.26 0.69
CA ASN A 95 11.92 3.00 -0.01
C ASN A 95 10.89 1.93 0.37
N ILE A 96 10.48 1.13 -0.60
CA ILE A 96 9.50 0.07 -0.41
C ILE A 96 10.22 -1.24 -0.71
N SER A 97 10.14 -2.19 0.22
CA SER A 97 10.55 -3.57 -0.01
C SER A 97 9.55 -4.52 0.62
N ALA A 98 9.11 -5.52 -0.13
CA ALA A 98 8.18 -6.52 0.34
C ALA A 98 8.49 -7.88 -0.29
N GLN A 99 8.23 -8.94 0.45
CA GLN A 99 8.41 -10.31 0.03
C GLN A 99 7.17 -11.12 0.43
N GLN A 100 6.52 -11.69 -0.56
CA GLN A 100 5.49 -12.70 -0.37
C GLN A 100 6.14 -14.07 -0.17
N THR A 101 5.67 -14.80 0.84
CA THR A 101 6.00 -16.20 1.10
C THR A 101 4.69 -16.97 1.35
N GLY A 102 4.22 -17.68 0.33
CA GLY A 102 2.89 -18.28 0.35
C GLY A 102 1.81 -17.20 0.42
N GLU A 103 0.91 -17.31 1.39
CA GLU A 103 -0.18 -16.34 1.60
C GLU A 103 0.24 -15.16 2.49
N LYS A 104 1.50 -15.11 2.95
CA LYS A 104 1.99 -14.02 3.80
C LYS A 104 2.83 -13.03 3.01
N LEU A 105 2.65 -11.75 3.29
CA LEU A 105 3.48 -10.66 2.79
C LEU A 105 4.15 -9.96 3.96
N GLU A 106 5.47 -9.82 3.90
CA GLU A 106 6.23 -9.05 4.88
C GLU A 106 7.05 -8.00 4.15
N GLY A 107 7.11 -6.80 4.71
CA GLY A 107 7.81 -5.71 4.06
C GLY A 107 8.11 -4.53 4.98
N ARG A 108 8.76 -3.53 4.40
CA ARG A 108 9.17 -2.30 5.06
C ARG A 108 8.96 -1.12 4.13
N LEU A 109 8.50 -0.01 4.72
CA LEU A 109 8.36 1.30 4.10
C LEU A 109 9.34 2.26 4.80
N GLY A 110 10.27 2.85 4.06
CA GLY A 110 11.28 3.78 4.57
C GLY A 110 12.67 3.17 4.80
N SER A 111 13.52 3.94 5.46
CA SER A 111 14.91 3.56 5.74
C SER A 111 15.01 2.62 6.95
N THR A 112 16.19 2.04 7.18
CA THR A 112 16.44 1.19 8.36
C THR A 112 16.17 1.90 9.69
N VAL A 113 16.33 3.23 9.73
CA VAL A 113 16.27 4.04 10.96
C VAL A 113 14.88 4.63 11.22
N LEU A 114 14.14 4.98 10.18
CA LEU A 114 12.81 5.63 10.29
C LEU A 114 11.69 4.84 9.61
N GLY A 115 11.97 3.64 9.12
CA GLY A 115 11.02 2.84 8.38
C GLY A 115 10.02 2.10 9.25
N ARG A 116 8.85 1.82 8.67
CA ARG A 116 7.79 1.02 9.27
C ARG A 116 7.71 -0.33 8.59
N GLU A 117 7.71 -1.39 9.40
CA GLU A 117 7.50 -2.75 8.93
C GLU A 117 6.01 -3.04 8.80
N PHE A 118 5.63 -3.85 7.83
CA PHE A 118 4.26 -4.33 7.69
C PHE A 118 4.25 -5.84 7.44
N SER A 119 3.19 -6.47 7.90
CA SER A 119 2.95 -7.91 7.70
C SER A 119 1.47 -8.12 7.43
N PHE A 120 1.17 -8.73 6.29
CA PHE A 120 -0.17 -9.06 5.85
C PHE A 120 -0.34 -10.55 5.56
N ASP A 121 -1.56 -11.00 5.77
CA ASP A 121 -2.12 -12.24 5.29
C ASP A 121 -2.92 -11.85 4.03
N LEU A 122 -2.48 -12.32 2.88
CA LEU A 122 -2.99 -11.97 1.55
C LEU A 122 -4.19 -12.83 1.13
N GLY A 123 -4.39 -14.00 1.75
CA GLY A 123 -5.22 -15.04 1.16
C GLY A 123 -4.69 -15.40 -0.22
N SER A 124 -5.52 -15.26 -1.25
CA SER A 124 -5.13 -15.50 -2.65
C SER A 124 -4.62 -14.24 -3.37
N ALA A 125 -4.57 -13.09 -2.69
CA ALA A 125 -4.14 -11.84 -3.31
C ALA A 125 -2.65 -11.87 -3.68
N PRO A 126 -2.25 -11.28 -4.82
CA PRO A 126 -0.84 -11.20 -5.21
C PRO A 126 -0.08 -10.16 -4.37
N GLY A 127 1.21 -10.37 -4.20
CA GLY A 127 2.07 -9.56 -3.32
C GLY A 127 2.12 -8.07 -3.67
N TRP A 128 2.00 -7.73 -4.96
CA TRP A 128 1.92 -6.34 -5.40
C TRP A 128 0.64 -5.64 -4.92
N VAL A 129 -0.51 -6.34 -4.86
CA VAL A 129 -1.76 -5.79 -4.31
C VAL A 129 -1.59 -5.51 -2.83
N GLY A 130 -1.03 -6.46 -2.08
CA GLY A 130 -0.79 -6.24 -0.66
C GLY A 130 0.22 -5.13 -0.37
N THR A 131 1.24 -4.99 -1.22
CA THR A 131 2.21 -3.91 -1.11
C THR A 131 1.56 -2.56 -1.42
N LEU A 132 0.73 -2.47 -2.46
CA LEU A 132 -0.01 -1.26 -2.80
C LEU A 132 -0.91 -0.83 -1.63
N VAL A 133 -1.68 -1.77 -1.05
CA VAL A 133 -2.51 -1.49 0.13
C VAL A 133 -1.67 -0.99 1.31
N ALA A 134 -0.49 -1.58 1.56
CA ALA A 134 0.41 -1.12 2.63
C ALA A 134 0.82 0.35 2.43
N VAL A 135 1.21 0.70 1.21
CA VAL A 135 1.70 2.03 0.84
C VAL A 135 0.59 3.07 0.91
N VAL A 136 -0.58 2.75 0.38
CA VAL A 136 -1.77 3.63 0.39
C VAL A 136 -2.23 3.86 1.83
N ALA A 137 -2.29 2.80 2.64
CA ALA A 137 -2.57 2.90 4.08
C ALA A 137 -1.53 3.75 4.83
N PHE A 138 -0.25 3.56 4.52
CA PHE A 138 0.84 4.32 5.11
C PHE A 138 0.71 5.81 4.83
N TYR A 139 0.48 6.17 3.57
CA TYR A 139 0.30 7.56 3.14
C TYR A 139 -0.83 8.25 3.93
N ALA A 140 -1.95 7.55 4.09
CA ALA A 140 -3.13 8.12 4.73
C ALA A 140 -3.04 8.20 6.27
N LEU A 141 -2.22 7.35 6.90
CA LEU A 141 -2.08 7.26 8.36
C LEU A 141 -0.84 7.96 8.91
N GLU A 142 0.19 8.17 8.09
CA GLU A 142 1.42 8.82 8.51
C GLU A 142 1.42 10.28 8.03
N PRO A 143 1.19 11.28 8.92
CA PRO A 143 1.14 12.68 8.53
C PRO A 143 2.39 13.13 7.77
N ARG A 144 3.55 12.57 8.12
CA ARG A 144 4.83 12.89 7.49
C ARG A 144 4.89 12.46 6.02
N ALA A 145 4.20 11.38 5.65
CA ALA A 145 4.10 10.95 4.26
C ALA A 145 3.23 11.91 3.43
N SER A 146 2.23 12.53 4.05
CA SER A 146 1.38 13.55 3.40
C SER A 146 1.93 14.99 3.42
N LEU A 147 3.01 15.24 4.18
CA LEU A 147 3.52 16.58 4.50
C LEU A 147 4.81 16.97 3.76
N SER A 148 5.32 16.16 2.83
CA SER A 148 6.49 16.55 2.03
C SER A 148 6.17 17.83 1.25
N HIS A 149 6.77 18.94 1.69
CA HIS A 149 6.64 20.27 1.14
C HIS A 149 8.03 20.78 0.74
#